data_AF-A0A9W7TTQ2-F1
#
_entry.id   AF-A0A9W7TTQ2-F1
#
_cell.length_a   1.000
_cell.length_b   1.000
_cell.length_c   1.000
_cell.angle_alpha   90.00
_cell.angle_beta   90.00
_cell.angle_gamma   90.00
#
_symmetry.space_group_name_H-M   'P 1'
#
loop_
_entity.id
_entity.type
_entity.pdbx_description
1 polymer ?
#
loop_
_entity_poly.entity_id
_entity_poly.type
_entity_poly.pdbx_seq_one_letter_code
_entity_poly.pdbx_strand_id
1 'polypeptide(L)'
;MHSALVYTCILCMLSLGCSIPVPSDTLKNMVKLQAETINSRIQEHNEKLKLSPKLLIGDPELYPEVPADKPIQGLASIVDTLTIFQKVLHSLPKGHVSQLHTDVSTLQGYLVDRMSSMRCPLRKTANEKSLEAFLKDNATHHITVGYMALDRLQKFMQQLTVSLDQLKTC
;
A
#
# COMPACT_ATOMS: atom_id res chain seq x y z
N MET A 1 12.76 -47.79 2.94
CA MET A 1 12.12 -46.91 1.93
C MET A 1 10.69 -46.48 2.29
N HIS A 2 10.13 -46.81 3.47
CA HIS A 2 8.77 -46.41 3.87
C HIS A 2 8.71 -45.07 4.61
N SER A 3 9.76 -44.70 5.35
CA SER A 3 9.77 -43.47 6.17
C SER A 3 9.86 -42.17 5.35
N ALA A 4 10.44 -42.21 4.15
CA ALA A 4 10.57 -41.04 3.29
C ALA A 4 9.23 -40.61 2.66
N LEU A 5 8.36 -41.58 2.34
CA LEU A 5 7.03 -41.37 1.76
C LEU A 5 6.07 -40.70 2.76
N VAL A 6 6.14 -41.11 4.03
CA VAL A 6 5.32 -40.52 5.10
C VAL A 6 5.68 -39.05 5.33
N TYR A 7 6.99 -38.73 5.30
CA TYR A 7 7.46 -37.34 5.45
C TYR A 7 7.02 -36.44 4.30
N THR A 8 7.02 -36.95 3.06
CA THR A 8 6.56 -36.18 1.89
C THR A 8 5.05 -35.95 1.91
N CYS A 9 4.26 -36.94 2.34
CA CYS A 9 2.81 -36.75 2.50
C CYS A 9 2.46 -35.72 3.58
N ILE A 10 3.17 -35.70 4.72
CA ILE A 10 2.92 -34.72 5.79
C ILE A 10 3.33 -33.30 5.33
N LEU A 11 4.44 -33.15 4.59
CA LEU A 11 4.84 -31.87 4.02
C LEU A 11 3.84 -31.35 2.97
N CYS A 12 3.27 -32.21 2.13
CA CYS A 12 2.24 -31.81 1.17
C CYS A 12 0.98 -31.28 1.87
N MET A 13 0.58 -31.89 2.99
CA MET A 13 -0.60 -31.44 3.76
C MET A 13 -0.36 -30.12 4.51
N LEU A 14 0.88 -29.83 4.92
CA LEU A 14 1.27 -28.53 5.48
C LEU A 14 1.33 -27.42 4.41
N SER A 15 1.58 -27.77 3.15
CA SER A 15 1.59 -26.82 2.03
C SER A 15 0.19 -26.46 1.50
N LEU A 16 -0.83 -27.30 1.78
CA LEU A 16 -2.24 -26.93 1.66
C LEU A 16 -2.69 -26.20 2.93
N GLY A 17 -2.01 -25.11 3.26
CA GLY A 17 -2.60 -24.07 4.08
C GLY A 17 -3.79 -23.49 3.31
N CYS A 18 -4.96 -24.10 3.45
CA CYS A 18 -6.22 -23.44 3.09
C CYS A 18 -6.30 -22.19 3.95
N SER A 19 -5.82 -21.05 3.43
CA SER A 19 -6.05 -19.74 4.01
C SER A 19 -7.57 -19.58 4.08
N ILE A 20 -8.16 -19.83 5.25
CA ILE A 20 -9.58 -19.61 5.45
C ILE A 20 -9.81 -18.14 5.13
N PRO A 21 -10.70 -17.81 4.16
CA PRO A 21 -10.95 -16.42 3.80
C PRO A 21 -11.36 -15.64 5.06
N VAL A 22 -10.63 -14.57 5.36
CA VAL A 22 -10.96 -13.71 6.50
C VAL A 22 -12.39 -13.18 6.28
N PRO A 23 -13.28 -13.29 7.29
CA PRO A 23 -14.63 -12.74 7.20
C PRO A 23 -14.60 -11.27 6.79
N SER A 24 -15.57 -10.85 5.97
CA SER A 24 -15.52 -9.51 5.35
C SER A 24 -15.46 -8.38 6.38
N ASP A 25 -16.15 -8.52 7.53
CA ASP A 25 -16.16 -7.48 8.56
C ASP A 25 -14.85 -7.45 9.36
N THR A 26 -14.25 -8.62 9.62
CA THR A 26 -12.91 -8.72 10.21
C THR A 26 -11.87 -8.04 9.32
N LEU A 27 -11.92 -8.29 8.00
CA LEU A 27 -11.02 -7.64 7.05
C LEU A 27 -11.21 -6.12 7.06
N LYS A 28 -12.46 -5.63 7.04
CA LYS A 28 -12.73 -4.18 7.13
C LYS A 28 -12.12 -3.55 8.38
N ASN A 29 -12.26 -4.21 9.53
CA ASN A 29 -11.69 -3.72 10.79
C ASN A 29 -10.15 -3.71 10.75
N MET A 30 -9.53 -4.76 10.22
CA MET A 30 -8.07 -4.82 10.03
C MET A 30 -7.57 -3.72 9.09
N VAL A 31 -8.23 -3.54 7.94
CA VAL A 31 -7.90 -2.49 6.97
C VAL A 31 -8.07 -1.11 7.59
N LYS A 32 -9.16 -0.87 8.32
CA LYS A 32 -9.43 0.39 9.01
C LYS A 32 -8.36 0.70 10.05
N LEU A 33 -8.06 -0.24 10.93
CA LEU A 33 -7.05 -0.09 11.98
C LEU A 33 -5.67 0.19 11.38
N GLN A 34 -5.31 -0.51 10.29
CA GLN A 34 -4.04 -0.32 9.62
C GLN A 34 -3.96 1.07 8.95
N ALA A 35 -5.05 1.53 8.32
CA ALA A 35 -5.12 2.86 7.72
C ALA A 35 -5.02 3.98 8.77
N GLU A 36 -5.69 3.82 9.93
CA GLU A 36 -5.58 4.75 11.06
C GLU A 36 -4.16 4.78 11.65
N THR A 37 -3.51 3.62 11.74
CA THR A 37 -2.11 3.50 12.17
C THR A 37 -1.16 4.24 11.22
N ILE A 38 -1.34 4.06 9.91
CA ILE A 38 -0.56 4.77 8.88
C ILE A 38 -0.76 6.28 9.02
N ASN A 39 -2.00 6.75 9.16
CA ASN A 39 -2.31 8.18 9.33
C ASN A 39 -1.66 8.78 10.57
N SER A 40 -1.74 8.09 11.71
CA SER A 40 -1.11 8.54 12.96
C SER A 40 0.41 8.63 12.82
N ARG A 41 1.03 7.65 12.15
CA ARG A 41 2.47 7.65 11.93
C ARG A 41 2.94 8.74 10.95
N ILE A 42 2.14 9.04 9.92
CA ILE A 42 2.41 10.17 9.01
C ILE A 42 2.37 11.49 9.79
N GLN A 43 1.38 11.67 10.66
CA GLN A 43 1.28 12.86 11.50
C GLN A 43 2.51 13.01 12.41
N GLU A 44 2.87 11.95 13.14
CA GLU A 44 4.07 11.94 14.00
C GLU A 44 5.36 12.26 13.21
N HIS A 45 5.46 11.72 11.99
CA HIS A 45 6.59 11.98 11.11
C HIS A 45 6.68 13.46 10.68
N ASN A 46 5.56 14.05 10.27
CA ASN A 46 5.51 15.45 9.87
C ASN A 46 5.82 16.41 11.03
N GLU A 47 5.32 16.10 12.24
CA GLU A 47 5.63 16.83 13.47
C GLU A 47 7.13 16.79 13.80
N LYS A 48 7.77 15.61 13.72
CA LYS A 48 9.21 15.43 13.96
C LYS A 48 10.08 16.23 12.99
N LEU A 49 9.68 16.31 11.72
CA LEU A 49 10.41 17.06 10.71
C LEU A 49 10.10 18.57 10.73
N LYS A 50 9.22 19.04 11.64
CA LYS A 50 8.71 20.42 11.68
C LYS A 50 8.23 20.91 10.31
N LEU A 51 7.78 19.98 9.46
CA LEU A 51 7.26 20.30 8.15
C LEU A 51 5.87 20.89 8.36
N SER A 52 5.82 22.21 8.50
CA SER A 52 4.54 22.93 8.54
C SER A 52 3.86 22.83 7.17
N PRO A 53 2.52 22.93 7.09
CA PRO A 53 1.76 22.93 5.83
C PRO A 53 2.18 24.00 4.81
N LYS A 54 3.08 24.93 5.19
CA LYS A 54 3.56 26.05 4.38
C LYS A 54 4.74 25.70 3.47
N LEU A 55 5.15 24.44 3.36
CA LEU A 55 6.03 24.04 2.26
C LEU A 55 5.22 24.13 0.96
N LEU A 56 5.23 25.31 0.33
CA LEU A 56 4.79 25.56 -1.05
C LEU A 56 5.72 24.78 -1.97
N ILE A 57 5.52 23.49 -2.04
CA ILE A 57 6.29 22.64 -2.92
C ILE A 57 5.50 22.50 -4.20
N GLY A 58 5.95 23.23 -5.23
CA GLY A 58 5.86 22.85 -6.65
C GLY A 58 4.47 22.69 -7.26
N ASP A 59 4.37 23.03 -8.54
CA ASP A 59 3.14 22.87 -9.32
C ASP A 59 2.64 21.41 -9.24
N PRO A 60 1.36 21.17 -8.87
CA PRO A 60 0.76 19.82 -8.85
C PRO A 60 0.88 19.08 -10.19
N GLU A 61 1.05 19.82 -11.29
CA GLU A 61 1.18 19.33 -12.67
C GLU A 61 2.50 18.63 -12.99
N LEU A 62 3.54 18.76 -12.15
CA LEU A 62 4.88 18.18 -12.37
C LEU A 62 5.02 16.72 -11.92
N TYR A 63 3.95 16.11 -11.40
CA TYR A 63 3.97 14.78 -10.82
C TYR A 63 2.99 13.87 -11.55
N PRO A 64 3.33 12.59 -11.80
CA PRO A 64 2.37 11.65 -12.37
C PRO A 64 1.12 11.63 -11.49
N GLU A 65 -0.07 11.66 -12.12
CA GLU A 65 -1.34 11.50 -11.41
C GLU A 65 -1.24 10.26 -10.50
N VAL A 66 -1.18 10.51 -9.18
CA VAL A 66 -1.28 9.43 -8.21
C VAL A 66 -2.77 9.16 -8.06
N PRO A 67 -3.24 7.90 -8.13
CA PRO A 67 -4.66 7.58 -8.05
C PRO A 67 -5.38 8.04 -6.76
N ALA A 68 -4.66 8.56 -5.76
CA ALA A 68 -5.21 9.12 -4.52
C ALA A 68 -6.18 10.30 -4.74
N ASP A 69 -6.12 10.97 -5.90
CA ASP A 69 -7.06 12.04 -6.26
C ASP A 69 -8.33 11.50 -6.95
N LYS A 70 -8.38 10.20 -7.25
CA LYS A 70 -9.50 9.53 -7.91
C LYS A 70 -10.32 8.74 -6.89
N PRO A 71 -11.66 8.67 -7.04
CA PRO A 71 -12.48 7.81 -6.20
C PRO A 71 -12.01 6.36 -6.27
N ILE A 72 -12.04 5.65 -5.13
CA ILE A 72 -11.74 4.22 -5.08
C ILE A 72 -12.81 3.45 -5.86
N GLN A 73 -12.38 2.71 -6.88
CA GLN A 73 -13.27 1.99 -7.81
C GLN A 73 -13.46 0.50 -7.45
N GLY A 74 -12.80 0.04 -6.39
CA GLY A 74 -12.78 -1.37 -6.00
C GLY A 74 -11.41 -1.81 -5.50
N LEU A 75 -11.33 -3.05 -5.05
CA LEU A 75 -10.16 -3.65 -4.43
C LEU A 75 -8.89 -3.57 -5.32
N ALA A 76 -9.03 -3.80 -6.62
CA ALA A 76 -7.91 -3.71 -7.56
C ALA A 76 -7.31 -2.28 -7.59
N SER A 77 -8.16 -1.25 -7.60
CA SER A 77 -7.69 0.14 -7.58
C SER A 77 -6.94 0.49 -6.29
N ILE A 78 -7.34 -0.11 -5.16
CA ILE A 78 -6.68 0.08 -3.86
C ILE A 78 -5.28 -0.55 -3.91
N VAL A 79 -5.17 -1.79 -4.38
CA VAL A 79 -3.89 -2.51 -4.47
C VAL A 79 -2.92 -1.83 -5.46
N ASP A 80 -3.42 -1.36 -6.61
CA ASP A 80 -2.62 -0.60 -7.58
C ASP A 80 -2.05 0.68 -6.95
N THR A 81 -2.90 1.41 -6.21
CA THR A 81 -2.49 2.65 -5.53
C THR A 81 -1.44 2.39 -4.46
N LEU A 82 -1.63 1.34 -3.63
CA LEU A 82 -0.65 0.94 -2.63
C LEU A 82 0.68 0.49 -3.25
N THR A 83 0.63 -0.18 -4.40
CA THR A 83 1.84 -0.57 -5.16
C THR A 83 2.65 0.66 -5.58
N ILE A 84 1.99 1.73 -6.02
CA ILE A 84 2.66 3.00 -6.34
C ILE A 84 3.32 3.58 -5.08
N PHE A 85 2.59 3.66 -3.97
CA PHE A 85 3.16 4.18 -2.72
C PHE A 85 4.32 3.35 -2.20
N GLN A 86 4.28 2.02 -2.31
CA GLN A 86 5.42 1.18 -1.95
C GLN A 86 6.68 1.52 -2.75
N LYS A 87 6.55 1.68 -4.07
CA LYS A 87 7.67 2.06 -4.94
C LYS A 87 8.25 3.42 -4.55
N VAL A 88 7.38 4.41 -4.29
CA VAL A 88 7.82 5.72 -3.83
C VAL A 88 8.53 5.62 -2.49
N LEU A 89 7.91 4.98 -1.49
CA LEU A 89 8.50 4.82 -0.15
C LEU A 89 9.83 4.05 -0.18
N HIS A 90 9.95 3.06 -1.07
CA HIS A 90 11.18 2.29 -1.28
C HIS A 90 12.31 3.13 -1.87
N SER A 91 11.99 4.12 -2.70
CA SER A 91 12.98 5.03 -3.30
C SER A 91 13.55 6.06 -2.32
N LEU A 92 12.88 6.28 -1.19
CA LEU A 92 13.31 7.26 -0.19
C LEU A 92 14.44 6.69 0.69
N PRO A 93 15.31 7.56 1.24
CA PRO A 93 16.39 7.13 2.14
C PRO A 93 15.88 6.31 3.33
N LYS A 94 16.60 5.22 3.62
CA LYS A 94 16.28 4.33 4.74
C LYS A 94 16.35 5.07 6.07
N GLY A 95 15.47 4.67 7.00
CA GLY A 95 15.36 5.25 8.34
C GLY A 95 13.96 5.78 8.60
N HIS A 96 13.64 6.96 8.07
CA HIS A 96 12.50 7.76 8.53
C HIS A 96 11.13 7.28 8.03
N VAL A 97 11.08 6.56 6.90
CA VAL A 97 9.85 6.03 6.30
C VAL A 97 9.80 4.49 6.27
N SER A 98 10.80 3.83 6.88
CA SER A 98 10.92 2.37 6.86
C SER A 98 9.71 1.65 7.47
N GLN A 99 9.20 2.21 8.57
CA GLN A 99 8.02 1.69 9.24
C GLN A 99 6.76 1.96 8.42
N LEU A 100 6.62 3.14 7.80
CA LEU A 100 5.52 3.44 6.88
C LEU A 100 5.51 2.48 5.67
N HIS A 101 6.67 2.17 5.11
CA HIS A 101 6.79 1.16 4.05
C HIS A 101 6.28 -0.21 4.52
N THR A 102 6.62 -0.62 5.75
CA THR A 102 6.17 -1.88 6.34
C THR A 102 4.65 -1.87 6.59
N ASP A 103 4.13 -0.77 7.10
CA ASP A 103 2.70 -0.61 7.40
C ASP A 103 1.86 -0.66 6.10
N VAL A 104 2.32 0.01 5.04
CA VAL A 104 1.71 -0.02 3.71
C VAL A 104 1.81 -1.44 3.10
N SER A 105 2.94 -2.11 3.25
CA SER A 105 3.10 -3.49 2.77
C SER A 105 2.17 -4.47 3.49
N THR A 106 1.98 -4.28 4.79
CA THR A 106 1.06 -5.10 5.60
C THR A 106 -0.37 -4.90 5.14
N LEU A 107 -0.79 -3.65 4.94
CA LEU A 107 -2.11 -3.32 4.39
C LEU A 107 -2.32 -3.96 3.01
N GLN A 108 -1.34 -3.84 2.12
CA GLN A 108 -1.42 -4.44 0.79
C GLN A 108 -1.54 -5.97 0.87
N GLY A 109 -0.82 -6.62 1.79
CA GLY A 109 -0.91 -8.07 2.00
C GLY A 109 -2.35 -8.53 2.27
N TYR A 110 -3.04 -7.88 3.21
CA TYR A 110 -4.46 -8.18 3.50
C TYR A 110 -5.35 -8.07 2.26
N LEU A 111 -5.07 -7.10 1.40
CA LEU A 111 -5.87 -6.79 0.22
C LEU A 111 -5.56 -7.73 -0.96
N VAL A 112 -4.30 -8.14 -1.12
CA VAL A 112 -3.89 -9.15 -2.11
C VAL A 112 -4.45 -10.52 -1.76
N ASP A 113 -4.44 -10.89 -0.48
CA ASP A 113 -5.09 -12.12 0.00
C ASP A 113 -6.60 -12.08 -0.29
N ARG A 114 -7.23 -10.93 -0.06
CA ARG A 114 -8.64 -10.72 -0.41
C ARG A 114 -8.89 -10.84 -1.91
N MET A 115 -8.07 -10.20 -2.75
CA MET A 115 -8.18 -10.30 -4.22
C MET A 115 -8.10 -11.75 -4.67
N SER A 116 -7.15 -12.50 -4.10
CA SER A 116 -6.95 -13.91 -4.41
C SER A 116 -8.17 -14.75 -4.01
N SER A 117 -8.74 -14.50 -2.82
CA SER A 117 -9.96 -15.19 -2.36
C SER A 117 -11.18 -14.89 -3.24
N MET A 118 -11.24 -13.68 -3.81
CA MET A 118 -12.33 -13.24 -4.69
C MET A 118 -12.07 -13.54 -6.16
N ARG A 119 -10.91 -14.08 -6.52
CA ARG A 119 -10.47 -14.30 -7.91
C ARG A 119 -10.51 -13.02 -8.76
N CYS A 120 -10.15 -11.89 -8.17
CA CYS A 120 -10.03 -10.63 -8.91
C CYS A 120 -8.94 -10.74 -10.00
N PRO A 121 -9.12 -10.13 -11.17
CA PRO A 121 -8.07 -10.06 -12.18
C PRO A 121 -6.94 -9.13 -11.69
N LEU A 122 -5.71 -9.66 -11.68
CA LEU A 122 -4.50 -8.85 -11.47
C LEU A 122 -4.30 -7.98 -12.71
N ARG A 123 -4.31 -6.66 -12.53
CA ARG A 123 -3.96 -5.71 -13.58
C ARG A 123 -2.51 -5.32 -13.44
N LYS A 124 -1.80 -5.23 -14.56
CA LYS A 124 -0.46 -4.65 -14.58
C LYS A 124 -0.61 -3.14 -14.51
N THR A 125 0.12 -2.50 -13.60
CA THR A 125 0.10 -1.04 -13.44
C THR A 125 0.63 -0.36 -14.70
N ALA A 126 -0.23 0.34 -15.43
CA ALA A 126 0.09 0.95 -16.72
C ALA A 126 1.16 2.06 -16.63
N ASN A 127 1.35 2.64 -15.44
CA ASN A 127 2.17 3.84 -15.24
C ASN A 127 3.57 3.55 -14.65
N GLU A 128 4.00 2.28 -14.64
CA GLU A 128 5.27 1.85 -14.02
C GLU A 128 6.49 2.60 -14.56
N LYS A 129 6.65 2.70 -15.88
CA LYS A 129 7.79 3.40 -16.51
C LYS A 129 7.83 4.90 -16.21
N SER A 130 6.66 5.53 -16.17
CA SER A 130 6.54 6.97 -15.89
C SER A 130 6.93 7.26 -14.44
N LEU A 131 6.47 6.43 -13.51
CA LEU A 131 6.83 6.52 -12.10
C LEU A 131 8.34 6.34 -11.89
N GLU A 132 8.96 5.36 -12.54
CA GLU A 132 10.41 5.14 -12.44
C GLU A 132 11.23 6.33 -12.95
N ALA A 133 10.85 6.90 -14.11
CA ALA A 133 11.48 8.11 -14.64
C ALA A 133 11.33 9.28 -13.66
N PHE A 134 10.12 9.52 -13.16
CA PHE A 134 9.85 10.56 -12.18
C PHE A 134 10.71 10.42 -10.91
N LEU A 135 10.82 9.21 -10.35
CA LEU A 135 11.61 8.95 -9.15
C LEU A 135 13.11 9.15 -9.40
N LYS A 136 13.59 8.77 -10.60
CA LYS A 136 14.98 8.99 -11.01
C LYS A 136 15.30 10.48 -11.14
N ASP A 137 14.44 11.23 -11.80
CA ASP A 137 14.62 12.68 -12.04
C ASP A 137 14.57 13.48 -10.72
N ASN A 138 13.89 12.95 -9.71
CA ASN A 138 13.74 13.58 -8.39
C ASN A 138 14.55 12.92 -7.27
N ALA A 139 15.53 12.08 -7.60
CA ALA A 139 16.32 11.33 -6.61
C ALA A 139 17.04 12.24 -5.57
N THR A 140 17.41 13.46 -5.97
CA THR A 140 18.03 14.46 -5.07
C THR A 140 17.03 15.20 -4.19
N HIS A 141 15.74 15.21 -4.55
CA HIS A 141 14.67 15.94 -3.88
C HIS A 141 13.86 15.05 -2.92
N HIS A 142 14.51 14.10 -2.25
CA HIS A 142 13.86 13.09 -1.42
C HIS A 142 13.00 13.64 -0.28
N ILE A 143 13.36 14.77 0.35
CA ILE A 143 12.53 15.41 1.40
C ILE A 143 11.20 15.86 0.80
N THR A 144 11.28 16.51 -0.35
CA THR A 144 10.16 17.07 -1.10
C THR A 144 9.21 15.99 -1.59
N VAL A 145 9.77 15.00 -2.29
CA VAL A 145 9.02 13.83 -2.80
C VAL A 145 8.41 13.06 -1.64
N GLY A 146 9.16 12.86 -0.56
CA GLY A 146 8.68 12.16 0.63
C GLY A 146 7.49 12.87 1.27
N TYR A 147 7.60 14.17 1.55
CA TYR A 147 6.50 14.93 2.15
C TYR A 147 5.22 14.87 1.32
N MET A 148 5.32 15.11 0.01
CA MET A 148 4.17 15.03 -0.89
C MET A 148 3.57 13.61 -0.96
N ALA A 149 4.41 12.59 -1.02
CA ALA A 149 3.97 11.20 -1.03
C ALA A 149 3.22 10.84 0.26
N LEU A 150 3.69 11.33 1.41
CA LEU A 150 3.03 11.11 2.68
C LEU A 150 1.70 11.88 2.81
N ASP A 151 1.62 13.12 2.32
CA ASP A 151 0.36 13.87 2.26
C ASP A 151 -0.70 13.14 1.41
N ARG A 152 -0.31 12.67 0.22
CA ARG A 152 -1.19 11.90 -0.66
C ARG A 152 -1.57 10.55 -0.07
N LEU A 153 -0.63 9.87 0.59
CA LEU A 153 -0.90 8.61 1.29
C LEU A 153 -1.92 8.83 2.42
N GLN A 154 -1.78 9.91 3.19
CA GLN A 154 -2.71 10.26 4.26
C GLN A 154 -4.13 10.48 3.73
N LYS A 155 -4.27 11.27 2.66
CA LYS A 155 -5.56 11.48 1.96
C LYS A 155 -6.16 10.16 1.47
N PHE A 156 -5.34 9.31 0.86
CA PHE A 156 -5.78 8.00 0.39
C PHE A 156 -6.24 7.08 1.54
N MET A 157 -5.53 7.07 2.66
CA MET A 157 -5.95 6.31 3.85
C MET A 157 -7.29 6.82 4.41
N GLN A 158 -7.52 8.14 4.42
CA GLN A 158 -8.80 8.73 4.81
C GLN A 158 -9.93 8.35 3.84
N GLN A 159 -9.67 8.32 2.54
CA GLN A 159 -10.63 7.84 1.54
C GLN A 159 -10.92 6.34 1.70
N LEU A 160 -9.90 5.54 2.01
CA LEU A 160 -10.03 4.10 2.20
C LEU A 160 -10.93 3.77 3.39
N THR A 161 -10.78 4.47 4.52
CA THR A 161 -11.59 4.21 5.72
C THR A 161 -13.07 4.52 5.52
N VAL A 162 -13.42 5.46 4.64
CA VAL A 162 -14.82 5.74 4.26
C VAL A 162 -15.32 4.85 3.11
N SER A 163 -14.43 4.19 2.38
CA SER A 163 -14.74 3.37 1.20
C SER A 163 -14.56 1.87 1.46
N LEU A 164 -14.64 1.41 2.71
CA LEU A 164 -14.38 0.01 3.08
C LEU A 164 -15.33 -1.01 2.43
N ASP A 165 -16.49 -0.60 1.92
CA ASP A 165 -17.35 -1.48 1.13
C ASP A 165 -16.77 -1.84 -0.25
N GLN A 166 -15.85 -1.03 -0.78
CA GLN A 166 -15.13 -1.32 -2.03
C GLN A 166 -14.20 -2.55 -1.91
N LEU A 167 -13.93 -3.04 -0.70
CA LEU A 167 -13.20 -4.30 -0.46
C LEU A 167 -13.96 -5.55 -0.92
N LYS A 168 -15.24 -5.40 -1.27
CA LYS A 168 -16.11 -6.47 -1.76
C LYS A 168 -16.23 -6.49 -3.29
N THR A 169 -15.63 -5.53 -3.98
CA THR A 169 -15.75 -5.37 -5.43
C THR A 169 -14.36 -5.42 -6.07
N CYS A 170 -14.22 -6.21 -7.13
CA CYS A 170 -13.15 -6.03 -8.11
C CYS A 170 -13.71 -5.16 -9.25
#